data_AF-A0A822EFA2-F1
#
_entry.id   AF-A0A822EFA2-F1
#
_cell.length_a   1.000
_cell.length_b   1.000
_cell.length_c   1.000
_cell.angle_alpha   90.00
_cell.angle_beta   90.00
_cell.angle_gamma   90.00
#
_symmetry.space_group_name_H-M   'P 1'
#
loop_
_entity.id
_entity.type
_entity.pdbx_description
1 polymer ?
#
loop_
_entity_poly.entity_id
_entity_poly.type
_entity_poly.pdbx_seq_one_letter_code
_entity_poly.pdbx_strand_id
1 'polypeptide(L)'
;GRLNETGCDCNRGWTTSDNRNDTNEYCDYQQRSKKRAFFLSLFVGSFGIDWFYLSRANEVYIIAGLLKLLIGCGCCSAWYLTYFRPEIQKSESVKYKIHGVSIFFSLVTFVWWIVDWARILGNRFPDGRGVGLTPW
;
A
#
# COMPACT_ATOMS: atom_id res chain seq x y z
N GLY A 1 12.92 25.42 10.80
CA GLY A 1 12.73 26.10 9.51
C GLY A 1 13.31 27.49 9.56
N ARG A 2 13.42 28.17 8.43
CA ARG A 2 13.73 29.61 8.37
C ARG A 2 12.44 30.33 7.98
N LEU A 3 12.01 31.31 8.76
CA LEU A 3 10.90 32.17 8.39
C LEU A 3 11.39 33.11 7.28
N ASN A 4 10.71 33.12 6.14
CA ASN A 4 10.98 34.04 5.04
C ASN A 4 9.74 34.91 4.79
N GLU A 5 9.89 36.08 4.16
CA GLU A 5 8.82 37.09 3.99
C GLU A 5 7.60 36.59 3.19
N THR A 6 7.69 35.42 2.53
CA THR A 6 6.62 34.81 1.74
C THR A 6 6.16 33.44 2.23
N GLY A 7 6.71 32.91 3.34
CA GLY A 7 6.31 31.61 3.88
C GLY A 7 7.40 30.88 4.67
N CYS A 8 7.06 29.68 5.15
CA CYS A 8 8.00 28.81 5.85
C CYS A 8 8.78 27.94 4.87
N ASP A 9 10.10 28.13 4.81
CA ASP A 9 10.99 27.25 4.06
C ASP A 9 11.38 26.04 4.93
N CYS A 10 10.85 24.88 4.55
CA CYS A 10 11.10 23.63 5.23
C CYS A 10 12.27 22.88 4.60
N ASN A 11 13.12 22.29 5.44
CA ASN A 11 14.16 21.39 4.97
C ASN A 11 13.53 20.27 4.12
N ARG A 12 14.25 19.82 3.08
CA ARG A 12 13.78 18.78 2.17
C ARG A 12 13.26 17.56 2.95
N GLY A 13 12.01 17.19 2.69
CA GLY A 13 11.32 16.08 3.34
C GLY A 13 10.57 16.41 4.63
N TRP A 14 10.48 17.70 4.97
CA TRP A 14 9.66 18.21 6.05
C TRP A 14 8.58 19.14 5.51
N THR A 15 7.41 19.10 6.12
CA THR A 15 6.27 19.97 5.83
C THR A 15 5.54 20.29 7.13
N THR A 16 4.63 21.26 7.07
CA THR A 16 3.71 21.54 8.18
C THR A 16 2.55 20.55 8.13
N SER A 17 2.23 19.93 9.27
CA SER A 17 1.04 19.08 9.41
C SER A 17 -0.23 19.95 9.42
N ASP A 18 -1.24 19.60 8.62
CA ASP A 18 -2.48 20.38 8.47
C ASP A 18 -3.39 20.36 9.73
N ASN A 19 -3.09 19.47 10.68
CA ASN A 19 -3.82 19.32 11.94
C ASN A 19 -3.36 20.33 13.01
N ARG A 20 -3.46 21.65 12.78
CA ARG A 20 -3.17 22.64 13.84
C ARG A 20 -4.31 23.60 14.15
N ASN A 21 -4.81 23.45 15.38
CA ASN A 21 -5.41 24.51 16.20
C ASN A 21 -4.35 25.36 16.94
N ASP A 22 -3.05 25.08 16.75
CA ASP A 22 -1.96 25.72 17.49
C ASP A 22 -1.05 26.53 16.57
N THR A 23 -0.56 27.69 17.00
CA THR A 23 -0.19 28.78 16.09
C THR A 23 1.30 28.93 15.74
N ASN A 24 2.23 28.01 16.06
CA ASN A 24 3.66 28.33 15.88
C ASN A 24 4.63 27.20 15.46
N GLU A 25 4.18 25.97 15.24
CA GLU A 25 5.09 24.92 14.78
C GLU A 25 5.01 24.81 13.25
N TYR A 26 6.15 24.97 12.59
CA TYR A 26 6.30 24.85 11.14
C TYR A 26 7.33 23.77 10.83
N CYS A 27 7.12 23.04 9.74
CA CYS A 27 8.04 21.97 9.31
C CYS A 27 8.20 20.85 10.36
N ASP A 28 7.14 20.54 11.09
CA ASP A 28 7.09 19.55 12.16
C ASP A 28 6.83 18.13 11.66
N TYR A 29 6.38 18.00 10.41
CA TYR A 29 5.99 16.71 9.84
C TYR A 29 7.03 16.19 8.86
N GLN A 30 7.64 15.05 9.20
CA GLN A 30 8.53 14.34 8.29
C GLN A 30 7.71 13.53 7.26
N GLN A 31 7.83 13.88 5.99
CA GLN A 31 7.18 13.18 4.88
C GLN A 31 7.79 11.79 4.64
N ARG A 32 7.00 10.86 4.09
CA ARG A 32 7.48 9.54 3.66
C ARG A 32 8.17 9.61 2.30
N SER A 33 9.17 8.76 2.09
CA SER A 33 9.95 8.76 0.84
C SER A 33 9.19 8.06 -0.28
N LYS A 34 8.93 8.79 -1.38
CA LYS A 34 8.34 8.22 -2.60
C LYS A 34 9.15 7.06 -3.15
N LYS A 35 10.48 7.19 -3.15
CA LYS A 35 11.40 6.13 -3.59
C LYS A 35 11.23 4.85 -2.78
N ARG A 36 11.19 4.97 -1.44
CA ARG A 36 10.99 3.80 -0.56
C ARG A 36 9.60 3.19 -0.76
N ALA A 37 8.55 4.02 -0.81
CA ALA A 37 7.19 3.55 -1.06
C ALA A 37 7.10 2.77 -2.39
N PHE A 38 7.70 3.29 -3.46
CA PHE A 38 7.73 2.63 -4.76
C PHE A 38 8.46 1.28 -4.72
N PHE A 39 9.66 1.22 -4.13
CA PHE A 39 10.38 -0.06 -4.04
C PHE A 39 9.69 -1.09 -3.14
N LEU A 40 9.06 -0.64 -2.06
CA LEU A 40 8.22 -1.53 -1.23
C LEU A 40 7.04 -2.06 -2.04
N SER A 41 6.35 -1.20 -2.79
CA SER A 41 5.24 -1.61 -3.64
C SER A 41 5.70 -2.54 -4.78
N LEU A 42 6.88 -2.28 -5.36
CA LEU A 42 7.44 -3.06 -6.46
C LEU A 42 7.78 -4.50 -6.05
N PHE A 43 8.50 -4.67 -4.93
CA PHE A 43 9.00 -5.98 -4.53
C PHE A 43 8.04 -6.76 -3.62
N VAL A 44 7.28 -6.06 -2.77
CA VAL A 44 6.46 -6.66 -1.72
C VAL A 44 5.07 -6.02 -1.59
N GLY A 45 4.66 -5.19 -2.55
CA GLY A 45 3.35 -4.53 -2.56
C GLY A 45 2.18 -5.49 -2.74
N SER A 46 2.42 -6.68 -3.30
CA SER A 46 1.45 -7.77 -3.37
C SER A 46 0.94 -8.19 -1.98
N PHE A 47 1.77 -8.01 -0.95
CA PHE A 47 1.44 -8.30 0.45
C PHE A 47 0.91 -7.07 1.21
N GLY A 48 0.73 -5.92 0.54
CA GLY A 48 0.22 -4.69 1.16
C GLY A 48 1.21 -3.92 2.03
N ILE A 49 2.52 -4.21 1.94
CA ILE A 49 3.56 -3.56 2.77
C ILE A 49 3.66 -2.06 2.49
N ASP A 50 3.40 -1.63 1.27
CA ASP A 50 3.31 -0.21 0.88
C ASP A 50 2.18 0.53 1.63
N TRP A 51 1.02 -0.09 1.78
CA TRP A 51 -0.07 0.46 2.59
C TRP A 51 0.29 0.56 4.07
N PHE A 52 0.95 -0.47 4.63
CA PHE A 52 1.44 -0.42 6.01
C PHE A 52 2.51 0.67 6.21
N TYR A 53 3.43 0.83 5.27
CA TYR A 53 4.44 1.88 5.30
C TYR A 53 3.83 3.29 5.31
N LEU A 54 2.78 3.49 4.52
CA LEU A 54 2.04 4.74 4.42
C LEU A 54 1.03 4.94 5.56
N SER A 55 0.67 3.90 6.31
CA SER A 55 -0.45 3.95 7.24
C SER A 55 -0.39 5.04 8.30
N ARG A 56 0.77 5.30 8.92
CA ARG A 56 0.90 6.31 10.00
C ARG A 56 -0.17 6.15 11.11
N ALA A 57 -0.56 4.92 11.43
CA ALA A 57 -1.66 4.57 12.34
C ALA A 57 -3.08 4.95 11.85
N ASN A 58 -3.24 5.23 10.55
CA ASN A 58 -4.55 5.37 9.91
C ASN A 58 -5.17 3.98 9.64
N GLU A 59 -6.37 3.78 10.16
CA GLU A 59 -7.10 2.51 10.10
C GLU A 59 -7.37 2.07 8.66
N VAL A 60 -7.73 2.99 7.76
CA VAL A 60 -8.06 2.66 6.36
C VAL A 60 -6.86 2.03 5.66
N TYR A 61 -5.66 2.55 5.93
CA TYR A 61 -4.44 2.02 5.35
C TYR A 61 -4.08 0.66 5.93
N ILE A 62 -4.27 0.48 7.24
CA ILE A 62 -4.04 -0.81 7.91
C ILE A 62 -4.99 -1.87 7.35
N ILE A 63 -6.28 -1.55 7.24
CA ILE A 63 -7.31 -2.45 6.72
C ILE A 63 -7.03 -2.80 5.25
N ALA A 64 -6.68 -1.82 4.41
CA ALA A 64 -6.34 -2.07 3.02
C ALA A 64 -5.08 -2.94 2.88
N GLY A 65 -4.06 -2.71 3.72
CA GLY A 65 -2.86 -3.56 3.79
C GLY A 65 -3.20 -5.00 4.20
N LEU A 66 -4.03 -5.19 5.22
CA LEU A 66 -4.50 -6.51 5.66
C LEU A 66 -5.33 -7.22 4.59
N LEU A 67 -6.21 -6.49 3.91
CA LEU A 67 -7.02 -7.03 2.83
C LEU A 67 -6.14 -7.51 1.67
N LYS A 68 -5.13 -6.72 1.29
CA LYS A 68 -4.13 -7.15 0.31
C LYS A 68 -3.37 -8.38 0.77
N LEU A 69 -2.95 -8.44 2.03
CA LEU A 69 -2.25 -9.60 2.58
C LEU A 69 -3.12 -10.86 2.52
N LEU A 70 -4.40 -10.77 2.88
CA LEU A 70 -5.33 -11.90 2.85
C LEU A 70 -5.60 -12.38 1.42
N ILE A 71 -5.88 -11.45 0.49
CA ILE A 71 -6.14 -11.80 -0.91
C ILE A 71 -4.85 -12.33 -1.58
N GLY A 72 -3.72 -11.68 -1.31
CA GLY A 72 -2.40 -12.08 -1.81
C GLY A 72 -1.97 -13.45 -1.30
N CYS A 73 -2.13 -13.75 -0.01
CA CYS A 73 -1.86 -15.10 0.51
C CYS A 73 -2.86 -16.15 0.00
N GLY A 74 -4.10 -15.73 -0.33
CA GLY A 74 -5.12 -16.57 -0.93
C GLY A 74 -4.72 -17.19 -2.28
N CYS A 75 -3.88 -16.51 -3.07
CA CYS A 75 -3.39 -17.08 -4.33
C CYS A 75 -2.39 -18.22 -4.11
N CYS A 76 -1.55 -18.15 -3.07
CA CYS A 76 -0.60 -19.22 -2.72
C CYS A 76 -1.26 -20.41 -2.02
N SER A 77 -2.30 -20.16 -1.21
CA SER A 77 -2.99 -21.23 -0.48
C SER A 77 -3.86 -22.12 -1.36
N ALA A 78 -4.42 -21.59 -2.45
CA ALA A 78 -5.14 -22.40 -3.44
C ALA A 78 -4.22 -23.46 -4.08
N TRP A 79 -2.98 -23.08 -4.42
CA TRP A 79 -1.98 -23.99 -4.97
C TRP A 79 -1.52 -25.02 -3.93
N TYR A 80 -1.31 -24.57 -2.69
CA TYR A 80 -0.98 -25.44 -1.57
C TYR A 80 -2.07 -26.50 -1.31
N LEU A 81 -3.34 -26.10 -1.30
CA LEU A 81 -4.47 -27.02 -1.12
C LEU A 81 -4.58 -28.03 -2.27
N THR A 82 -4.31 -27.62 -3.52
CA THR A 82 -4.29 -28.55 -4.66
C THR A 82 -3.11 -29.51 -4.63
N TYR A 83 -1.95 -29.10 -4.09
CA TYR A 83 -0.74 -29.93 -4.05
C TYR A 83 -0.73 -30.90 -2.85
N PHE A 84 -1.18 -30.45 -1.67
CA PHE A 84 -1.08 -31.23 -0.42
C PHE A 84 -2.34 -32.03 -0.06
N ARG A 85 -3.49 -31.79 -0.70
CA ARG A 85 -4.75 -32.54 -0.45
C ARG A 85 -5.29 -33.19 -1.73
N PRO A 86 -4.61 -34.21 -2.29
CA PRO A 86 -5.04 -34.88 -3.51
C PRO A 86 -6.42 -35.56 -3.40
N GLU A 87 -6.88 -35.87 -2.18
CA GLU A 87 -8.21 -36.45 -1.92
C GLU A 87 -9.38 -35.54 -2.32
N ILE A 88 -9.22 -34.22 -2.24
CA ILE A 88 -10.27 -33.24 -2.61
C ILE A 88 -10.42 -33.17 -4.14
N GLN A 89 -9.41 -33.63 -4.90
CA GLN A 89 -9.35 -33.53 -6.36
C GLN A 89 -10.00 -34.70 -7.13
N LYS A 90 -10.76 -35.60 -6.50
CA LYS A 90 -11.43 -36.68 -7.25
C LYS A 90 -12.50 -36.19 -8.24
N SER A 91 -13.02 -34.98 -8.07
CA SER A 91 -13.99 -34.39 -8.99
C SER A 91 -13.34 -33.36 -9.90
N GLU A 92 -13.37 -33.62 -11.20
CA GLU A 92 -13.01 -32.63 -12.24
C GLU A 92 -13.79 -31.32 -12.06
N SER A 93 -15.01 -31.41 -11.49
CA SER A 93 -15.81 -30.21 -11.25
C SER A 93 -15.26 -29.28 -10.17
N VAL A 94 -14.56 -29.83 -9.19
CA VAL A 94 -13.99 -29.05 -8.09
C VAL A 94 -12.68 -28.40 -8.52
N LYS A 95 -11.90 -29.07 -9.39
CA LYS A 95 -10.64 -28.54 -9.93
C LYS A 95 -10.83 -27.23 -10.70
N TYR A 96 -11.76 -27.20 -11.66
CA TYR A 96 -11.98 -25.99 -12.45
C TYR A 96 -12.49 -24.82 -11.60
N LYS A 97 -13.31 -25.10 -10.57
CA LYS A 97 -13.80 -24.06 -9.66
C LYS A 97 -12.67 -23.44 -8.85
N ILE A 98 -11.81 -24.26 -8.25
CA ILE A 98 -10.66 -23.78 -7.47
C ILE A 98 -9.71 -22.98 -8.38
N HIS A 99 -9.40 -23.50 -9.57
CA HIS A 99 -8.50 -22.82 -10.49
C HIS A 99 -9.10 -21.49 -10.99
N GLY A 100 -10.38 -21.46 -11.33
CA GLY A 100 -11.08 -20.24 -11.74
C GLY A 100 -11.09 -19.17 -10.64
N VAL A 101 -11.34 -19.57 -9.38
CA VAL A 101 -11.29 -18.67 -8.22
C VAL A 101 -9.86 -18.13 -7.99
N SER A 102 -8.84 -18.98 -8.09
CA SER A 102 -7.44 -18.58 -7.95
C SER A 102 -7.02 -17.57 -9.03
N ILE A 103 -7.40 -17.80 -10.29
CA ILE A 103 -7.13 -16.88 -11.41
C ILE A 103 -7.82 -15.53 -11.16
N PHE A 104 -9.09 -15.55 -10.74
CA PHE A 104 -9.84 -14.32 -10.45
C PHE A 104 -9.15 -13.47 -9.37
N PHE A 105 -8.81 -14.05 -8.22
CA PHE A 105 -8.12 -13.32 -7.16
C PHE A 105 -6.73 -12.83 -7.59
N SER A 106 -6.01 -13.61 -8.40
CA SER A 106 -4.70 -13.21 -8.94
C SER A 106 -4.81 -11.98 -9.84
N LEU A 107 -5.83 -11.92 -10.72
CA LEU A 107 -6.09 -10.77 -11.57
C LEU A 107 -6.48 -9.53 -10.76
N VAL A 108 -7.34 -9.68 -9.75
CA VAL A 108 -7.71 -8.58 -8.86
C VAL A 108 -6.50 -8.02 -8.13
N THR A 109 -5.66 -8.88 -7.55
CA THR A 109 -4.41 -8.47 -6.88
C THR A 109 -3.45 -7.78 -7.84
N PHE A 110 -3.30 -8.31 -9.06
CA PHE A 110 -2.44 -7.73 -10.08
C PHE A 110 -2.91 -6.33 -10.49
N VAL A 111 -4.20 -6.14 -10.75
CA VAL A 111 -4.77 -4.83 -11.06
C VAL A 111 -4.55 -3.86 -9.91
N TRP A 112 -4.83 -4.27 -8.67
CA TRP A 112 -4.62 -3.43 -7.50
C TRP A 112 -3.14 -3.05 -7.34
N TRP A 113 -2.21 -3.97 -7.57
CA TRP A 113 -0.79 -3.70 -7.54
C TRP A 113 -0.35 -2.64 -8.56
N ILE A 114 -0.84 -2.71 -9.81
CA ILE A 114 -0.58 -1.69 -10.83
C ILE A 114 -1.19 -0.33 -10.44
N VAL A 115 -2.40 -0.32 -9.88
CA VAL A 115 -3.05 0.91 -9.39
C VAL A 115 -2.22 1.59 -8.30
N ASP A 116 -1.60 0.82 -7.40
CA ASP A 116 -0.73 1.38 -6.36
C ASP A 116 0.48 2.07 -6.97
N TRP A 117 1.11 1.45 -7.96
CA TRP A 117 2.23 2.05 -8.67
C TRP A 117 1.84 3.37 -9.32
N ALA A 118 0.71 3.38 -10.05
CA ALA A 118 0.20 4.58 -10.67
C ALA A 118 -0.06 5.70 -9.64
N ARG A 119 -0.61 5.36 -8.47
CA ARG A 119 -0.86 6.31 -7.38
C ARG A 119 0.45 6.84 -6.75
N ILE A 120 1.44 5.98 -6.50
CA ILE A 120 2.75 6.39 -5.97
C ILE A 120 3.46 7.28 -6.98
N LEU A 121 3.59 6.83 -8.23
CA LEU A 121 4.25 7.57 -9.30
C LEU A 121 3.55 8.90 -9.59
N GLY A 122 2.22 8.94 -9.53
CA GLY A 122 1.41 10.14 -9.73
C GLY A 122 1.32 11.09 -8.53
N ASN A 123 2.00 10.83 -7.41
CA ASN A 123 1.85 11.58 -6.16
C ASN A 123 0.40 11.68 -5.65
N ARG A 124 -0.46 10.72 -6.03
CA ARG A 124 -1.85 10.62 -5.58
C ARG A 124 -2.04 9.61 -4.45
N PHE A 125 -0.94 9.20 -3.83
CA PHE A 125 -0.95 8.32 -2.67
C PHE A 125 -0.36 9.06 -1.47
N PRO A 126 -1.16 9.89 -0.77
CA PRO A 126 -0.71 10.50 0.47
C PRO A 126 -0.45 9.41 1.51
N ASP A 127 0.23 9.77 2.60
CA ASP A 127 0.27 8.92 3.76
C ASP A 127 -1.04 9.00 4.56
N GLY A 128 -1.14 8.22 5.65
CA GLY A 128 -2.34 8.15 6.48
C GLY A 128 -2.69 9.44 7.22
N ARG A 129 -1.86 10.49 7.15
CA ARG A 129 -2.19 11.84 7.62
C ARG A 129 -2.57 12.79 6.49
N GLY A 130 -2.75 12.27 5.26
CA GLY A 130 -3.12 13.08 4.09
C GLY A 130 -1.93 13.83 3.48
N VAL A 131 -0.71 13.61 3.96
CA VAL A 131 0.46 14.36 3.49
C VAL A 131 1.12 13.64 2.31
N GLY A 132 1.46 14.40 1.27
CA GLY A 132 2.14 13.89 0.09
C GLY A 132 3.56 13.35 0.37
N LEU A 133 4.03 12.48 -0.51
CA LEU A 133 5.37 11.88 -0.42
C LEU A 133 6.47 12.85 -0.88
N THR A 134 7.69 12.67 -0.36
CA THR A 134 8.83 13.48 -0.80
C THR A 134 9.17 13.19 -2.27
N PRO A 135 9.47 14.21 -3.09
CA PRO A 135 9.95 14.02 -4.45
C PRO A 135 11.32 13.32 -4.49
N TRP A 136 11.65 12.75 -5.67
CA TRP A 136 12.81 11.89 -5.92
C TRP A 136 14.16 12.55 -5.63
#